data_AF-A0A7G9P3G4-F1
#
_entry.id   AF-A0A7G9P3G4-F1
#
_cell.length_a   1.000
_cell.length_b   1.000
_cell.length_c   1.000
_cell.angle_alpha   90.00
_cell.angle_beta   90.00
_cell.angle_gamma   90.00
#
_symmetry.space_group_name_H-M   'P 1'
#
loop_
_entity.id
_entity.type
_entity.pdbx_description
1 polymer ?
#
loop_
_entity_poly.entity_id
_entity_poly.type
_entity_poly.pdbx_seq_one_letter_code
_entity_poly.pdbx_strand_id
1 'polypeptide(L)'
;MSPSLRHLCVLCALCGFIFLSGCQNTRPGRSAAADYYDHAYPAARDTVRVAAADRKSNNVVLDNMRLGLASMADGDLDEAERALLRAYEYLRSGGVNTEDRTIASEWISEGVKVWKGEPYEQAMSYYYISALYMVRGDWENARAAAQNALFALRDFGDYEGQPRDMKDIVTEAAKKDQSGGDYLGTGYRPIESQFTLGYLMAATSYVLMKQPDDATRMFEHVKQLRPELSTLVDTLAAGQFDTLLIIDAGHGPRKQAYGPDNALVRYVPDGRRHQVPTVSIVVDSEPTQIPTGQPVVDLWTLSQYPKWWSLESMRQAKSAIGNVLLIGGLGAAQIGSQARSEEAVYAGLAAAALGALMKAGSAADTRHLAMLPRCTYIVPLRLGAAAHNVTVLFDNDPKSNATWHDLAAGATGNPRVYYLRHHDAGGRGMPPWPADPLYSVSVEAYKAGDRPYVLGGKDLTPPSQALMQTYHAAGVLPQMSLDDLMKVYNAEGIVYRTGPQGRDAAAGGLDPDLYRHITAGGRVLYVPYPGTHGYERITRIPHAPYSPRSDLLRHMMNTSAVNTYNSSTRSTP
;
A
#
# COMPACT_ATOMS: atom_id res chain seq x y z
N MET A 1 -61.24 -40.42 -14.57
CA MET A 1 -60.26 -39.71 -13.71
C MET A 1 -59.58 -38.67 -14.55
N SER A 2 -59.67 -37.41 -14.15
CA SER A 2 -59.48 -36.22 -14.98
C SER A 2 -58.01 -35.87 -15.28
N PRO A 3 -57.74 -35.25 -16.44
CA PRO A 3 -56.41 -34.78 -16.83
C PRO A 3 -56.19 -33.37 -16.28
N SER A 4 -55.76 -33.24 -15.01
CA SER A 4 -55.44 -31.92 -14.44
C SER A 4 -54.17 -31.87 -13.60
N LEU A 5 -53.30 -32.88 -13.66
CA LEU A 5 -52.07 -32.92 -12.84
C LEU A 5 -50.75 -33.02 -13.61
N ARG A 6 -50.75 -32.84 -14.93
CA ARG A 6 -49.50 -32.91 -15.75
C ARG A 6 -49.02 -31.57 -16.29
N HIS A 7 -49.66 -30.44 -15.97
CA HIS A 7 -49.25 -29.12 -16.46
C HIS A 7 -48.73 -28.18 -15.37
N LEU A 8 -48.72 -28.61 -14.10
CA LEU A 8 -48.24 -27.78 -12.98
C LEU A 8 -46.75 -27.97 -12.64
N CYS A 9 -46.10 -29.03 -13.13
CA CYS A 9 -44.66 -29.27 -12.86
C CYS A 9 -43.72 -28.75 -13.96
N VAL A 10 -44.23 -28.23 -15.09
CA VAL A 10 -43.38 -27.71 -16.18
C VAL A 10 -43.32 -26.17 -16.18
N LEU A 11 -44.24 -25.47 -15.50
CA LEU A 11 -44.21 -24.00 -15.39
C LEU A 11 -43.39 -23.46 -14.21
N CYS A 12 -43.10 -24.25 -13.18
CA CYS A 12 -42.21 -23.84 -12.08
C CYS A 12 -40.72 -24.03 -12.37
N ALA A 13 -40.36 -24.68 -13.49
CA ALA A 13 -38.97 -24.89 -13.89
C ALA A 13 -38.44 -23.81 -14.87
N LEU A 14 -39.28 -22.87 -15.32
CA LEU A 14 -38.89 -21.83 -16.31
C LEU A 14 -38.91 -20.38 -15.81
N CYS A 15 -39.34 -20.10 -14.57
CA CYS A 15 -39.39 -18.74 -14.02
C CYS A 15 -38.33 -18.45 -12.94
N GLY A 16 -37.33 -19.32 -12.76
CA GLY A 16 -36.32 -19.18 -11.70
C GLY A 16 -34.95 -18.67 -12.13
N PHE A 17 -34.75 -18.23 -13.38
CA PHE A 17 -33.41 -18.01 -13.94
C PHE A 17 -33.16 -16.71 -14.71
N ILE A 18 -34.02 -15.70 -14.57
CA ILE A 18 -33.78 -14.38 -15.18
C ILE A 18 -33.99 -13.30 -14.12
N PHE A 19 -33.00 -12.41 -13.98
CA PHE A 19 -32.88 -11.28 -13.04
C PHE A 19 -32.10 -11.50 -11.73
N LEU A 20 -30.90 -12.08 -11.84
CA LEU A 20 -29.75 -11.66 -11.04
C LEU A 20 -28.53 -11.45 -11.95
N SER A 21 -28.69 -10.66 -13.01
CA SER A 21 -27.56 -10.09 -13.76
C SER A 21 -27.10 -8.80 -13.05
N GLY A 22 -26.68 -8.94 -11.80
CA GLY A 22 -25.79 -7.94 -11.22
C GLY A 22 -24.46 -8.07 -11.94
N CYS A 23 -24.12 -7.10 -12.77
CA CYS A 23 -22.78 -6.99 -13.37
C CYS A 23 -21.75 -6.69 -12.28
N GLN A 24 -21.49 -7.64 -11.37
CA GLN A 24 -20.21 -7.71 -10.69
C GLN A 24 -19.22 -8.29 -11.68
N ASN A 25 -18.56 -7.39 -12.40
CA ASN A 25 -17.41 -7.70 -13.23
C ASN A 25 -16.20 -7.96 -12.31
N THR A 26 -16.31 -8.91 -11.37
CA THR A 26 -15.17 -9.43 -10.63
C THR A 26 -14.44 -10.36 -11.59
N ARG A 27 -13.39 -9.84 -12.23
CA ARG A 27 -12.45 -10.67 -13.01
C ARG A 27 -12.07 -11.87 -12.14
N PRO A 28 -12.43 -13.12 -12.51
CA PRO A 28 -12.05 -14.27 -11.71
C PRO A 28 -10.52 -14.38 -11.68
N GLY A 29 -9.91 -14.37 -10.48
CA GLY A 29 -8.56 -14.89 -10.28
C GLY A 29 -7.38 -13.91 -10.27
N ARG A 30 -7.56 -12.59 -10.24
CA ARG A 30 -6.45 -11.65 -9.98
C ARG A 30 -6.42 -11.17 -8.53
N SER A 31 -5.25 -11.22 -7.90
CA SER A 31 -5.04 -10.72 -6.54
C SER A 31 -4.79 -9.21 -6.56
N ALA A 32 -5.13 -8.51 -5.46
CA ALA A 32 -4.85 -7.07 -5.34
C ALA A 32 -3.37 -6.74 -5.58
N ALA A 33 -2.46 -7.61 -5.14
CA ALA A 33 -1.03 -7.45 -5.40
C ALA A 33 -0.69 -7.52 -6.89
N ALA A 34 -1.31 -8.43 -7.66
CA ALA A 34 -1.09 -8.50 -9.10
C ALA A 34 -1.56 -7.23 -9.81
N ASP A 35 -2.73 -6.70 -9.46
CA ASP A 35 -3.21 -5.43 -10.03
C ASP A 35 -2.36 -4.24 -9.59
N TYR A 36 -1.89 -4.22 -8.33
CA TYR A 36 -0.96 -3.21 -7.83
C TYR A 36 0.35 -3.19 -8.63
N TYR A 37 0.89 -4.36 -8.95
CA TYR A 37 2.12 -4.52 -9.72
C TYR A 37 1.95 -4.38 -11.23
N ASP A 38 0.73 -4.23 -11.73
CA ASP A 38 0.45 -3.87 -13.12
C ASP A 38 0.08 -2.38 -13.26
N HIS A 39 0.38 -1.56 -12.24
CA HIS A 39 -0.03 -0.16 -12.14
C HIS A 39 -1.56 0.05 -12.21
N ALA A 40 -2.36 -1.00 -12.01
CA ALA A 40 -3.81 -0.94 -11.97
C ALA A 40 -4.31 -0.64 -10.55
N TYR A 41 -3.79 0.44 -9.94
CA TYR A 41 -4.06 0.79 -8.54
C TYR A 41 -5.55 0.90 -8.19
N PRO A 42 -6.44 1.47 -9.02
CA PRO A 42 -7.88 1.46 -8.73
C PRO A 42 -8.46 0.06 -8.60
N ALA A 43 -8.06 -0.87 -9.47
CA ALA A 43 -8.50 -2.25 -9.40
C ALA A 43 -7.97 -2.92 -8.11
N ALA A 44 -6.70 -2.69 -7.77
CA ALA A 44 -6.12 -3.18 -6.52
C ALA A 44 -6.87 -2.65 -5.28
N ARG A 45 -7.22 -1.36 -5.26
CA ARG A 45 -8.02 -0.71 -4.20
C ARG A 45 -9.40 -1.36 -4.11
N ASP A 46 -10.09 -1.54 -5.24
CA ASP A 46 -11.41 -2.17 -5.31
C ASP A 46 -11.40 -3.60 -4.75
N THR A 47 -10.39 -4.39 -5.09
CA THR A 47 -10.25 -5.77 -4.63
C THR A 47 -10.10 -5.87 -3.12
N VAL A 48 -9.40 -4.93 -2.48
CA VAL A 48 -9.08 -5.02 -1.04
C VAL A 48 -10.02 -4.23 -0.14
N ARG A 49 -10.75 -3.24 -0.67
CA ARG A 49 -11.52 -2.28 0.14
C ARG A 49 -12.55 -2.92 1.07
N VAL A 50 -13.28 -3.93 0.59
CA VAL A 50 -14.27 -4.65 1.41
C VAL A 50 -13.60 -5.35 2.59
N ALA A 51 -12.48 -6.03 2.35
CA ALA A 51 -11.72 -6.70 3.40
C ALA A 51 -11.10 -5.70 4.39
N ALA A 52 -10.60 -4.55 3.90
CA ALA A 52 -10.03 -3.50 4.73
C ALA A 52 -11.06 -2.78 5.63
N ALA A 53 -12.35 -2.80 5.25
CA ALA A 53 -13.43 -2.25 6.07
C ALA A 53 -13.83 -3.17 7.23
N ASP A 54 -13.55 -4.47 7.14
CA ASP A 54 -13.86 -5.44 8.19
C ASP A 54 -12.87 -5.34 9.37
N ARG A 55 -13.30 -4.63 10.42
CA ARG A 55 -12.52 -4.45 11.65
C ARG A 55 -12.35 -5.73 12.47
N LYS A 56 -13.16 -6.76 12.23
CA LYS A 56 -13.08 -8.05 12.93
C LYS A 56 -12.17 -9.03 12.19
N SER A 57 -11.72 -8.69 11.00
CA SER A 57 -10.82 -9.51 10.21
C SER A 57 -9.46 -9.69 10.90
N ASN A 58 -8.96 -10.92 10.93
CA ASN A 58 -7.58 -11.20 11.34
C ASN A 58 -6.54 -10.58 10.40
N ASN A 59 -6.96 -10.11 9.23
CA ASN A 59 -6.12 -9.45 8.26
C ASN A 59 -6.33 -7.93 8.25
N VAL A 60 -7.04 -7.36 9.23
CA VAL A 60 -7.36 -5.93 9.25
C VAL A 60 -6.13 -5.05 9.03
N VAL A 61 -4.99 -5.34 9.67
CA VAL A 61 -3.72 -4.61 9.42
C VAL A 61 -3.26 -4.82 7.97
N LEU A 62 -3.20 -6.08 7.51
CA LEU A 62 -2.72 -6.44 6.18
C LEU A 62 -3.53 -5.76 5.06
N ASP A 63 -4.86 -5.83 5.16
CA ASP A 63 -5.77 -5.34 4.13
C ASP A 63 -5.84 -3.81 4.13
N ASN A 64 -5.77 -3.17 5.30
CA ASN A 64 -5.64 -1.71 5.38
C ASN A 64 -4.27 -1.21 4.89
N MET A 65 -3.19 -1.94 5.15
CA MET A 65 -1.89 -1.62 4.55
C MET A 65 -1.94 -1.73 3.03
N ARG A 66 -2.49 -2.82 2.48
CA ARG A 66 -2.67 -2.97 1.02
C ARG A 66 -3.50 -1.85 0.40
N LEU A 67 -4.62 -1.49 1.03
CA LEU A 67 -5.45 -0.37 0.59
C LEU A 67 -4.64 0.93 0.63
N GLY A 68 -3.98 1.21 1.74
CA GLY A 68 -3.15 2.40 1.93
C GLY A 68 -2.06 2.57 0.89
N LEU A 69 -1.29 1.50 0.62
CA LEU A 69 -0.24 1.51 -0.40
C LEU A 69 -0.80 1.75 -1.82
N ALA A 70 -1.91 1.11 -2.16
CA ALA A 70 -2.55 1.28 -3.45
C ALA A 70 -3.12 2.70 -3.62
N SER A 71 -3.75 3.25 -2.58
CA SER A 71 -4.27 4.62 -2.58
C SER A 71 -3.16 5.66 -2.61
N MET A 72 -2.04 5.46 -1.90
CA MET A 72 -0.85 6.32 -2.01
C MET A 72 -0.27 6.34 -3.43
N ALA A 73 -0.11 5.18 -4.06
CA ALA A 73 0.43 5.09 -5.42
C ALA A 73 -0.51 5.70 -6.47
N ASP A 74 -1.83 5.57 -6.28
CA ASP A 74 -2.83 6.24 -7.12
C ASP A 74 -2.94 7.75 -6.82
N GLY A 75 -2.47 8.22 -5.66
CA GLY A 75 -2.55 9.62 -5.23
C GLY A 75 -3.86 10.02 -4.55
N ASP A 76 -4.66 9.06 -4.10
CA ASP A 76 -5.78 9.29 -3.19
C ASP A 76 -5.27 9.30 -1.74
N LEU A 77 -4.70 10.44 -1.34
CA LEU A 77 -4.08 10.58 -0.03
C LEU A 77 -5.09 10.52 1.12
N ASP A 78 -6.36 10.80 0.88
CA ASP A 78 -7.41 10.75 1.91
C ASP A 78 -7.80 9.30 2.21
N GLU A 79 -7.97 8.45 1.19
CA GLU A 79 -8.19 7.02 1.42
C GLU A 79 -6.93 6.36 1.98
N ALA A 80 -5.75 6.75 1.50
CA ALA A 80 -4.49 6.27 2.04
C ALA A 80 -4.38 6.53 3.54
N GLU A 81 -4.65 7.76 3.98
CA GLU A 81 -4.62 8.15 5.39
C GLU A 81 -5.58 7.33 6.24
N ARG A 82 -6.85 7.23 5.82
CA ARG A 82 -7.86 6.45 6.57
C ARG A 82 -7.46 4.98 6.72
N ALA A 83 -6.90 4.38 5.67
CA ALA A 83 -6.48 2.99 5.70
C ALA A 83 -5.21 2.81 6.56
N LEU A 84 -4.17 3.60 6.32
CA LEU A 84 -2.90 3.51 7.05
C LEU A 84 -3.07 3.81 8.55
N LEU A 85 -3.89 4.80 8.92
CA LEU A 85 -4.19 5.09 10.33
C LEU A 85 -4.95 3.94 11.00
N ARG A 86 -5.85 3.26 10.27
CA ARG A 86 -6.47 2.05 10.81
C ARG A 86 -5.42 0.97 11.09
N ALA A 87 -4.49 0.72 10.16
CA ALA A 87 -3.41 -0.23 10.42
C ALA A 87 -2.54 0.20 11.64
N TYR A 88 -2.23 1.49 11.75
CA TYR A 88 -1.48 2.08 12.86
C TYR A 88 -2.11 1.83 14.24
N GLU A 89 -3.43 2.02 14.37
CA GLU A 89 -4.16 1.80 15.62
C GLU A 89 -3.99 0.37 16.16
N TYR A 90 -4.04 -0.63 15.27
CA TYR A 90 -3.85 -2.04 15.64
C TYR A 90 -2.39 -2.39 15.94
N LEU A 91 -1.43 -1.77 15.23
CA LEU A 91 -0.01 -1.98 15.51
C LEU A 91 0.37 -1.39 16.88
N ARG A 92 -0.11 -0.18 17.21
CA ARG A 92 0.20 0.51 18.47
C ARG A 92 -0.46 -0.14 19.69
N SER A 93 -1.73 -0.54 19.57
CA SER A 93 -2.50 -1.14 20.68
C SER A 93 -1.93 -2.46 21.20
N GLY A 94 -1.06 -3.13 20.43
CA GLY A 94 -0.45 -4.38 20.83
C GLY A 94 1.03 -4.32 21.23
N GLY A 95 1.61 -3.12 21.35
CA GLY A 95 3.07 -2.93 21.51
C GLY A 95 3.52 -2.18 22.77
N VAL A 96 2.62 -1.52 23.51
CA VAL A 96 3.00 -0.65 24.63
C VAL A 96 2.05 -0.86 25.79
N ASN A 97 2.56 -0.80 27.03
CA ASN A 97 1.77 -0.68 28.27
C ASN A 97 0.83 0.53 28.20
N THR A 98 -0.30 0.42 27.51
CA THR A 98 -1.37 1.40 27.56
C THR A 98 -2.46 0.90 28.51
N GLU A 99 -2.70 1.67 29.56
CA GLU A 99 -3.76 1.51 30.56
C GLU A 99 -5.19 1.56 29.96
N ASP A 100 -5.32 1.85 28.65
CA ASP A 100 -6.57 1.80 27.90
C ASP A 100 -7.01 0.36 27.59
N ARG A 101 -7.57 -0.28 28.61
CA ARG A 101 -8.25 -1.57 28.51
C ARG A 101 -9.47 -1.57 27.58
N THR A 102 -9.98 -0.40 27.20
CA THR A 102 -11.21 -0.22 26.40
C THR A 102 -11.04 -0.66 24.94
N ILE A 103 -9.86 -0.46 24.33
CA ILE A 103 -9.59 -0.90 22.95
C ILE A 103 -9.32 -2.41 22.90
N ALA A 104 -8.73 -2.97 23.96
CA ALA A 104 -8.42 -4.39 24.04
C ALA A 104 -9.64 -5.27 24.39
N SER A 105 -10.60 -4.78 25.20
CA SER A 105 -11.67 -5.63 25.74
C SER A 105 -12.84 -5.86 24.77
N GLU A 106 -13.16 -4.93 23.88
CA GLU A 106 -14.27 -5.09 22.93
C GLU A 106 -13.88 -5.85 21.63
N TRP A 107 -12.57 -6.03 21.38
CA TRP A 107 -12.05 -6.41 20.05
C TRP A 107 -11.32 -7.77 20.08
N ILE A 108 -11.02 -8.30 21.27
CA ILE A 108 -10.58 -9.68 21.48
C ILE A 108 -11.83 -10.55 21.71
N SER A 109 -12.68 -10.69 20.69
CA SER A 109 -13.65 -11.79 20.69
C SER A 109 -12.88 -13.09 20.41
N GLU A 110 -12.89 -14.02 21.37
CA GLU A 110 -12.56 -15.44 21.19
C GLU A 110 -11.22 -15.77 20.49
N GLY A 111 -10.09 -15.46 21.11
CA GLY A 111 -8.82 -16.16 20.83
C GLY A 111 -8.22 -15.97 19.42
N VAL A 112 -8.74 -15.05 18.61
CA VAL A 112 -8.30 -14.91 17.22
C VAL A 112 -7.10 -13.95 17.09
N LYS A 113 -6.02 -14.43 16.45
CA LYS A 113 -4.75 -13.71 16.32
C LYS A 113 -4.73 -12.81 15.08
N VAL A 114 -4.78 -11.50 15.29
CA VAL A 114 -4.60 -10.49 14.24
C VAL A 114 -3.18 -10.57 13.65
N TRP A 115 -3.08 -10.56 12.32
CA TRP A 115 -1.82 -10.46 11.59
C TRP A 115 -1.20 -9.09 11.84
N LYS A 116 0.07 -9.07 12.25
CA LYS A 116 0.85 -7.83 12.45
C LYS A 116 2.05 -7.73 11.50
N GLY A 117 2.32 -8.79 10.73
CA GLY A 117 3.53 -8.92 9.94
C GLY A 117 4.79 -9.09 10.77
N GLU A 118 5.88 -9.31 10.07
CA GLU A 118 7.23 -9.34 10.64
C GLU A 118 7.69 -7.93 11.07
N PRO A 119 8.66 -7.81 11.98
CA PRO A 119 9.22 -6.53 12.39
C PRO A 119 9.56 -5.58 11.22
N TYR A 120 10.10 -6.07 10.10
CA TYR A 120 10.44 -5.19 8.98
C TYR A 120 9.17 -4.68 8.26
N GLU A 121 8.10 -5.49 8.21
CA GLU A 121 6.80 -5.08 7.64
C GLU A 121 6.11 -4.05 8.54
N GLN A 122 6.24 -4.19 9.85
CA GLN A 122 5.75 -3.21 10.84
C GLN A 122 6.51 -1.89 10.71
N ALA A 123 7.84 -1.93 10.62
CA ALA A 123 8.66 -0.74 10.41
C ALA A 123 8.29 -0.04 9.08
N MET A 124 8.08 -0.79 8.00
CA MET A 124 7.58 -0.25 6.73
C MET A 124 6.18 0.36 6.87
N SER A 125 5.31 -0.21 7.70
CA SER A 125 3.97 0.34 7.93
C SER A 125 4.02 1.74 8.55
N TYR A 126 4.86 1.93 9.56
CA TYR A 126 5.13 3.23 10.15
C TYR A 126 5.81 4.20 9.17
N TYR A 127 6.73 3.70 8.34
CA TYR A 127 7.33 4.49 7.27
C TYR A 127 6.30 5.02 6.26
N TYR A 128 5.32 4.23 5.81
CA TYR A 128 4.31 4.71 4.87
C TYR A 128 3.43 5.81 5.45
N ILE A 129 3.13 5.74 6.74
CA ILE A 129 2.42 6.81 7.44
C ILE A 129 3.29 8.08 7.48
N SER A 130 4.59 7.92 7.76
CA SER A 130 5.53 9.04 7.71
C SER A 130 5.61 9.67 6.32
N ALA A 131 5.79 8.84 5.28
CA ALA A 131 5.86 9.28 3.89
C ALA A 131 4.58 9.99 3.44
N LEU A 132 3.40 9.47 3.82
CA LEU A 132 2.12 10.13 3.57
C LEU A 132 2.08 11.54 4.17
N TYR A 133 2.47 11.69 5.43
CA TYR A 133 2.48 13.00 6.08
C TYR A 133 3.54 13.93 5.49
N MET A 134 4.70 13.42 5.07
CA MET A 134 5.69 14.21 4.32
C MET A 134 5.14 14.72 2.98
N VAL A 135 4.41 13.88 2.23
CA VAL A 135 3.71 14.29 0.99
C VAL A 135 2.67 15.39 1.26
N ARG A 136 2.03 15.35 2.43
CA ARG A 136 1.10 16.41 2.88
C ARG A 136 1.79 17.66 3.46
N GLY A 137 3.11 17.64 3.66
CA GLY A 137 3.87 18.70 4.31
C GLY A 137 3.66 18.77 5.84
N ASP A 138 3.14 17.71 6.45
CA ASP A 138 2.95 17.60 7.90
C ASP A 138 4.17 16.94 8.55
N TRP A 139 5.19 17.75 8.81
CA TRP A 139 6.49 17.27 9.30
C TRP A 139 6.42 16.72 10.73
N GLU A 140 5.49 17.22 11.55
CA GLU A 140 5.37 16.78 12.94
C GLU A 140 4.81 15.36 13.02
N ASN A 141 3.70 15.09 12.31
CA ASN A 141 3.13 13.76 12.23
C ASN A 141 4.04 12.80 11.44
N ALA A 142 4.73 13.30 10.42
CA ALA A 142 5.73 12.53 9.69
C ALA A 142 6.86 12.04 10.60
N ARG A 143 7.44 12.94 11.41
CA ARG A 143 8.48 12.62 12.39
C ARG A 143 7.99 11.59 13.40
N ALA A 144 6.81 11.80 13.98
CA ALA A 144 6.26 10.90 15.00
C ALA A 144 6.05 9.49 14.44
N ALA A 145 5.51 9.37 13.23
CA ALA A 145 5.36 8.08 12.54
C ALA A 145 6.73 7.43 12.25
N ALA A 146 7.71 8.17 11.77
CA ALA A 146 9.05 7.65 11.52
C ALA A 146 9.74 7.13 12.79
N GLN A 147 9.57 7.82 13.93
CA GLN A 147 10.08 7.36 15.22
C GLN A 147 9.43 6.06 15.70
N ASN A 148 8.14 5.87 15.44
CA ASN A 148 7.46 4.60 15.75
C ASN A 148 8.03 3.42 14.93
N ALA A 149 8.66 3.66 13.78
CA ALA A 149 9.36 2.63 13.02
C ALA A 149 10.67 2.14 13.68
N LEU A 150 11.15 2.83 14.73
CA LEU A 150 12.43 2.60 15.39
C LEU A 150 12.31 1.77 16.68
N PHE A 151 11.26 0.96 16.81
CA PHE A 151 11.09 0.09 17.96
C PHE A 151 12.24 -0.92 18.11
N ALA A 152 12.53 -1.31 19.36
CA ALA A 152 13.61 -2.25 19.65
C ALA A 152 13.35 -3.63 19.02
N LEU A 153 14.40 -4.22 18.45
CA LEU A 153 14.36 -5.55 17.85
C LEU A 153 14.80 -6.60 18.87
N ARG A 154 14.51 -7.87 18.56
CA ARG A 154 14.92 -9.00 19.39
C ARG A 154 16.05 -9.76 18.70
N ASP A 155 17.18 -9.82 19.36
CA ASP A 155 18.35 -10.55 18.87
C ASP A 155 18.42 -11.93 19.52
N PHE A 156 18.30 -13.00 18.72
CA PHE A 156 18.13 -14.38 19.19
C PHE A 156 19.44 -15.19 19.21
N GLY A 157 20.62 -14.58 19.43
CA GLY A 157 21.87 -15.33 19.59
C GLY A 157 23.18 -14.59 19.28
N ASP A 158 24.30 -15.29 19.51
CA ASP A 158 25.67 -14.87 19.22
C ASP A 158 26.06 -15.16 17.76
N TYR A 159 25.39 -14.55 16.79
CA TYR A 159 25.59 -14.84 15.35
C TYR A 159 26.25 -13.70 14.57
N GLU A 160 27.04 -12.84 15.25
CA GLU A 160 27.83 -11.73 14.66
C GLU A 160 27.08 -10.88 13.61
N GLY A 161 25.74 -10.83 13.70
CA GLY A 161 24.90 -10.09 12.76
C GLY A 161 24.85 -10.67 11.34
N GLN A 162 25.08 -11.97 11.12
CA GLN A 162 25.01 -12.61 9.80
C GLN A 162 23.59 -13.14 9.44
N PRO A 163 23.25 -13.28 8.14
CA PRO A 163 22.05 -14.00 7.70
C PRO A 163 22.06 -15.46 8.18
N ARG A 164 20.89 -16.02 8.52
CA ARG A 164 20.77 -17.42 8.95
C ARG A 164 19.46 -18.04 8.45
N ASP A 165 19.40 -19.37 8.42
CA ASP A 165 18.17 -20.12 8.19
C ASP A 165 17.38 -20.27 9.50
N MET A 166 16.04 -20.17 9.43
CA MET A 166 15.17 -20.32 10.60
C MET A 166 15.33 -21.68 11.29
N LYS A 167 15.57 -22.75 10.50
CA LYS A 167 15.80 -24.09 11.03
C LYS A 167 16.97 -24.14 11.99
N ASP A 168 18.04 -23.41 11.71
CA ASP A 168 19.26 -23.46 12.53
C ASP A 168 19.03 -22.82 13.91
N ILE A 169 18.39 -21.65 13.94
CA ILE A 169 18.09 -20.94 15.18
C ILE A 169 17.14 -21.76 16.04
N VAL A 170 16.10 -22.31 15.42
CA VAL A 170 15.10 -23.08 16.15
C VAL A 170 15.67 -24.39 16.66
N THR A 171 16.54 -25.05 15.90
CA THR A 171 17.24 -26.27 16.35
C THR A 171 18.14 -25.96 17.54
N GLU A 172 18.86 -24.84 17.52
CA GLU A 172 19.68 -24.38 18.64
C GLU A 172 18.84 -24.04 19.87
N ALA A 173 17.72 -23.33 19.68
CA ALA A 173 16.76 -23.02 20.73
C ALA A 173 16.20 -24.29 21.37
N ALA A 174 15.82 -25.29 20.57
CA ALA A 174 15.30 -26.56 21.05
C ALA A 174 16.35 -27.33 21.89
N LYS A 175 17.63 -27.30 21.51
CA LYS A 175 18.73 -27.91 22.28
C LYS A 175 18.96 -27.21 23.62
N LYS A 176 18.99 -25.88 23.63
CA LYS A 176 19.21 -25.08 24.86
C LYS A 176 18.05 -25.24 25.87
N ASP A 177 16.83 -25.44 25.38
CA ASP A 177 15.68 -25.70 26.26
C ASP A 177 15.70 -27.09 26.90
N GLN A 178 16.22 -28.12 26.20
CA GLN A 178 16.42 -29.45 26.80
C GLN A 178 17.41 -29.44 27.97
N SER A 179 18.32 -28.47 28.01
CA SER A 179 19.21 -28.22 29.15
C SER A 179 18.60 -27.36 30.27
N GLY A 180 17.28 -27.11 30.24
CA GLY A 180 16.56 -26.40 31.31
C GLY A 180 16.37 -24.89 31.10
N GLY A 181 16.53 -24.38 29.87
CA GLY A 181 16.30 -22.96 29.53
C GLY A 181 14.94 -22.68 28.85
N ASP A 182 14.54 -21.40 28.79
CA ASP A 182 13.49 -20.90 27.89
C ASP A 182 14.11 -19.88 26.91
N TYR A 183 14.77 -20.41 25.87
CA TYR A 183 15.58 -19.62 24.95
C TYR A 183 14.77 -18.57 24.17
N LEU A 184 13.55 -18.90 23.76
CA LEU A 184 12.71 -17.96 23.01
C LEU A 184 11.94 -16.99 23.91
N GLY A 185 11.64 -17.35 25.16
CA GLY A 185 10.97 -16.44 26.10
C GLY A 185 11.93 -15.49 26.83
N THR A 186 13.15 -15.93 27.14
CA THR A 186 14.11 -15.17 27.98
C THR A 186 15.51 -15.02 27.38
N GLY A 187 15.84 -15.78 26.32
CA GLY A 187 17.19 -15.83 25.74
C GLY A 187 17.48 -14.82 24.62
N TYR A 188 16.62 -13.81 24.41
CA TYR A 188 16.86 -12.76 23.42
C TYR A 188 17.38 -11.48 24.07
N ARG A 189 18.24 -10.75 23.35
CA ARG A 189 18.70 -9.41 23.75
C ARG A 189 17.89 -8.35 23.00
N PRO A 190 17.28 -7.36 23.69
CA PRO A 190 16.73 -6.20 23.01
C PRO A 190 17.88 -5.39 22.39
N ILE A 191 17.78 -5.10 21.10
CA ILE A 191 18.74 -4.26 20.38
C ILE A 191 18.03 -3.07 19.76
N GLU A 192 18.77 -1.98 19.57
CA GLU A 192 18.28 -0.80 18.86
C GLU A 192 17.87 -1.16 17.42
N SER A 193 16.84 -0.49 16.90
CA SER A 193 16.42 -0.67 15.52
C SER A 193 17.55 -0.27 14.57
N GLN A 194 17.75 -1.06 13.52
CA GLN A 194 18.67 -0.73 12.43
C GLN A 194 17.92 -0.30 11.17
N PHE A 195 16.68 0.17 11.33
CA PHE A 195 15.85 0.64 10.22
C PHE A 195 16.29 2.03 9.77
N THR A 196 17.34 2.10 8.95
CA THR A 196 17.95 3.34 8.46
C THR A 196 16.93 4.31 7.88
N LEU A 197 15.92 3.80 7.17
CA LEU A 197 14.85 4.62 6.58
C LEU A 197 14.05 5.38 7.66
N GLY A 198 13.75 4.76 8.80
CA GLY A 198 13.06 5.43 9.91
C GLY A 198 13.87 6.60 10.48
N TYR A 199 15.17 6.39 10.72
CA TYR A 199 16.06 7.46 11.21
C TYR A 199 16.17 8.59 10.21
N LEU A 200 16.35 8.27 8.92
CA LEU A 200 16.51 9.28 7.88
C LEU A 200 15.24 10.14 7.71
N MET A 201 14.06 9.52 7.73
CA MET A 201 12.77 10.22 7.62
C MET A 201 12.51 11.11 8.85
N ALA A 202 12.78 10.62 10.05
CA ALA A 202 12.65 11.40 11.28
C ALA A 202 13.64 12.58 11.29
N ALA A 203 14.92 12.35 10.99
CA ALA A 203 15.95 13.38 10.90
C ALA A 203 15.62 14.47 9.88
N THR A 204 15.15 14.06 8.68
CA THR A 204 14.73 15.00 7.63
C THR A 204 13.55 15.85 8.09
N SER A 205 12.58 15.24 8.77
CA SER A 205 11.44 15.97 9.33
C SER A 205 11.90 16.98 10.40
N TYR A 206 12.85 16.61 11.27
CA TYR A 206 13.45 17.54 12.24
C TYR A 206 14.15 18.73 11.57
N VAL A 207 14.90 18.53 10.49
CA VAL A 207 15.49 19.63 9.70
C VAL A 207 14.42 20.59 9.22
N LEU A 208 13.33 20.07 8.63
CA LEU A 208 12.24 20.86 8.08
C LEU A 208 11.39 21.56 9.16
N MET A 209 11.36 21.01 10.37
CA MET A 209 10.81 21.63 11.58
C MET A 209 11.77 22.63 12.23
N LYS A 210 12.97 22.84 11.67
CA LYS A 210 14.02 23.73 12.20
C LYS A 210 14.51 23.30 13.60
N GLN A 211 14.65 22.00 13.81
CA GLN A 211 15.15 21.35 15.04
C GLN A 211 16.46 20.58 14.75
N PRO A 212 17.57 21.28 14.47
CA PRO A 212 18.79 20.66 13.95
C PRO A 212 19.52 19.74 14.95
N ASP A 213 19.41 19.98 16.25
CA ASP A 213 20.08 19.17 17.27
C ASP A 213 19.55 17.73 17.30
N ASP A 214 18.23 17.58 17.23
CA ASP A 214 17.57 16.27 17.16
C ASP A 214 17.88 15.55 15.84
N ALA A 215 17.90 16.30 14.73
CA ALA A 215 18.25 15.77 13.42
C ALA A 215 19.68 15.20 13.41
N THR A 216 20.64 15.93 14.01
CA THR A 216 22.06 15.57 14.01
C THR A 216 22.29 14.20 14.60
N ARG A 217 21.69 13.87 15.76
CA ARG A 217 21.88 12.56 16.39
C ARG A 217 21.39 11.41 15.50
N MET A 218 20.25 11.59 14.84
CA MET A 218 19.68 10.57 13.97
C MET A 218 20.49 10.40 12.69
N PHE A 219 20.99 11.50 12.11
CA PHE A 219 21.86 11.45 10.95
C PHE A 219 23.21 10.79 11.24
N GLU A 220 23.81 11.06 12.40
CA GLU A 220 25.03 10.37 12.83
C GLU A 220 24.78 8.86 13.00
N HIS A 221 23.63 8.46 13.52
CA HIS A 221 23.26 7.05 13.58
C HIS A 221 23.10 6.42 12.19
N VAL A 222 22.50 7.14 11.22
CA VAL A 222 22.44 6.68 9.82
C VAL A 222 23.84 6.47 9.25
N LYS A 223 24.76 7.42 9.45
CA LYS A 223 26.16 7.31 8.99
C LYS A 223 26.89 6.12 9.61
N GLN A 224 26.63 5.83 10.88
CA GLN A 224 27.19 4.65 11.56
C GLN A 224 26.65 3.34 10.98
N LEU A 225 25.35 3.25 10.71
CA LEU A 225 24.72 2.05 10.15
C LEU A 225 25.06 1.84 8.67
N ARG A 226 25.16 2.93 7.90
CA ARG A 226 25.29 2.94 6.44
C ARG A 226 26.23 4.08 5.99
N PRO A 227 27.56 3.94 6.16
CA PRO A 227 28.53 5.00 5.80
C PRO A 227 28.44 5.46 4.35
N GLU A 228 28.03 4.59 3.43
CA GLU A 228 27.83 4.91 2.02
C GLU A 228 26.70 5.93 1.76
N LEU A 229 25.85 6.22 2.75
CA LEU A 229 24.80 7.23 2.67
C LEU A 229 25.27 8.61 3.17
N SER A 230 26.54 8.79 3.53
CA SER A 230 27.04 10.05 4.12
C SER A 230 26.74 11.28 3.28
N THR A 231 26.96 11.24 1.96
CA THR A 231 26.66 12.36 1.06
C THR A 231 25.18 12.72 1.04
N LEU A 232 24.29 11.72 1.10
CA LEU A 232 22.84 11.94 1.19
C LEU A 232 22.48 12.58 2.52
N VAL A 233 23.04 12.06 3.62
CA VAL A 233 22.84 12.62 4.96
C VAL A 233 23.28 14.08 5.02
N ASP A 234 24.47 14.40 4.52
CA ASP A 234 24.99 15.77 4.53
C ASP A 234 24.11 16.72 3.68
N THR A 235 23.59 16.23 2.55
CA THR A 235 22.67 16.99 1.70
C THR A 235 21.35 17.28 2.41
N LEU A 236 20.77 16.28 3.08
CA LEU A 236 19.52 16.44 3.84
C LEU A 236 19.71 17.33 5.07
N ALA A 237 20.82 17.15 5.80
CA ALA A 237 21.17 17.96 6.97
C ALA A 237 21.36 19.43 6.63
N ALA A 238 21.90 19.73 5.44
CA ALA A 238 22.01 21.10 4.96
C ALA A 238 20.63 21.76 4.71
N GLY A 239 19.57 20.98 4.50
CA GLY A 239 18.21 21.49 4.26
C GLY A 239 18.06 22.30 2.97
N GLN A 240 19.05 22.25 2.07
CA GLN A 240 19.09 23.05 0.86
C GLN A 240 18.52 22.28 -0.34
N PHE A 241 17.25 21.88 -0.25
CA PHE A 241 16.49 21.25 -1.34
C PHE A 241 15.07 21.82 -1.34
N ASP A 242 14.45 21.86 -2.51
CA ASP A 242 13.07 22.34 -2.70
C ASP A 242 12.11 21.21 -3.10
N THR A 243 12.66 20.03 -3.39
CA THR A 243 11.93 18.85 -3.81
C THR A 243 12.56 17.61 -3.18
N LEU A 244 11.73 16.69 -2.69
CA LEU A 244 12.18 15.40 -2.16
C LEU A 244 11.41 14.27 -2.84
N LEU A 245 12.12 13.37 -3.52
CA LEU A 245 11.51 12.17 -4.09
C LEU A 245 11.69 11.01 -3.11
N ILE A 246 10.59 10.33 -2.83
CA ILE A 246 10.53 9.04 -2.14
C ILE A 246 10.21 8.00 -3.21
N ILE A 247 11.18 7.14 -3.54
CA ILE A 247 11.06 6.22 -4.66
C ILE A 247 11.03 4.78 -4.14
N ASP A 248 9.91 4.11 -4.30
CA ASP A 248 9.74 2.69 -3.97
C ASP A 248 9.90 1.84 -5.24
N ALA A 249 10.91 0.96 -5.28
CA ALA A 249 11.27 0.19 -6.47
C ALA A 249 11.17 -1.32 -6.26
N GLY A 250 10.64 -2.02 -7.27
CA GLY A 250 10.66 -3.49 -7.35
C GLY A 250 9.67 -4.18 -6.41
N HIS A 251 9.85 -5.49 -6.27
CA HIS A 251 8.98 -6.39 -5.50
C HIS A 251 9.66 -6.81 -4.20
N GLY A 252 8.95 -6.67 -3.10
CA GLY A 252 9.42 -7.05 -1.77
C GLY A 252 9.60 -8.56 -1.61
N PRO A 253 10.22 -8.98 -0.50
CA PRO A 253 10.41 -10.40 -0.20
C PRO A 253 9.05 -11.11 -0.05
N ARG A 254 8.94 -12.30 -0.64
CA ARG A 254 7.81 -13.21 -0.43
C ARG A 254 8.09 -14.15 0.72
N LYS A 255 7.11 -14.32 1.60
CA LYS A 255 7.15 -15.33 2.66
C LYS A 255 6.69 -16.68 2.09
N GLN A 256 7.55 -17.68 2.12
CA GLN A 256 7.28 -19.02 1.60
C GLN A 256 7.45 -20.05 2.72
N ALA A 257 6.44 -20.91 2.89
CA ALA A 257 6.57 -22.05 3.79
C ALA A 257 7.47 -23.14 3.20
N TYR A 258 8.23 -23.82 4.06
CA TYR A 258 9.09 -24.95 3.72
C TYR A 258 9.33 -25.84 4.94
N GLY A 259 10.16 -26.87 4.77
CA GLY A 259 10.50 -27.82 5.84
C GLY A 259 9.40 -28.86 6.10
N PRO A 260 9.55 -29.67 7.18
CA PRO A 260 8.54 -30.65 7.56
C PRO A 260 7.18 -29.98 7.75
N ASP A 261 6.15 -30.54 7.09
CA ASP A 261 4.76 -30.08 7.17
C ASP A 261 4.54 -28.57 6.87
N ASN A 262 5.44 -27.93 6.10
CA ASN A 262 5.40 -26.48 5.80
C ASN A 262 5.41 -25.60 7.06
N ALA A 263 6.06 -26.05 8.12
CA ALA A 263 6.06 -25.37 9.42
C ALA A 263 7.16 -24.31 9.59
N LEU A 264 8.08 -24.20 8.64
CA LEU A 264 9.12 -23.18 8.62
C LEU A 264 8.80 -22.13 7.56
N VAL A 265 9.29 -20.91 7.74
CA VAL A 265 9.18 -19.84 6.75
C VAL A 265 10.55 -19.37 6.32
N ARG A 266 10.70 -19.21 5.01
CA ARG A 266 11.84 -18.54 4.41
C ARG A 266 11.34 -17.37 3.58
N TYR A 267 12.18 -16.37 3.45
CA TYR A 267 11.92 -15.25 2.57
C TYR A 267 12.61 -15.55 1.25
N VAL A 268 11.89 -15.39 0.15
CA VAL A 268 12.43 -15.56 -1.21
C VAL A 268 12.23 -14.27 -2.00
N PRO A 269 13.16 -13.92 -2.91
CA PRO A 269 12.90 -12.84 -3.85
C PRO A 269 11.72 -13.23 -4.75
N ASP A 270 11.00 -12.26 -5.32
CA ASP A 270 9.91 -12.54 -6.28
C ASP A 270 10.41 -12.98 -7.68
N GLY A 271 11.60 -13.59 -7.76
CA GLY A 271 12.19 -14.12 -8.98
C GLY A 271 12.68 -13.08 -10.00
N ARG A 272 12.62 -11.78 -9.69
CA ARG A 272 12.99 -10.68 -10.60
C ARG A 272 14.17 -9.87 -10.07
N ARG A 273 15.31 -9.99 -10.76
CA ARG A 273 16.64 -9.38 -10.50
C ARG A 273 17.28 -9.82 -9.17
N HIS A 274 18.54 -10.25 -9.20
CA HIS A 274 19.29 -10.54 -7.97
C HIS A 274 20.07 -9.33 -7.44
N GLN A 275 20.50 -8.43 -8.31
CA GLN A 275 21.22 -7.22 -7.91
C GLN A 275 20.27 -6.12 -7.45
N VAL A 276 20.74 -5.34 -6.48
CA VAL A 276 20.08 -4.14 -5.98
C VAL A 276 20.18 -3.07 -7.06
N PRO A 277 19.06 -2.55 -7.59
CA PRO A 277 19.14 -1.56 -8.65
C PRO A 277 19.73 -0.25 -8.13
N THR A 278 20.40 0.49 -9.01
CA THR A 278 20.80 1.88 -8.72
C THR A 278 19.84 2.86 -9.38
N VAL A 279 19.60 4.01 -8.76
CA VAL A 279 18.78 5.09 -9.34
C VAL A 279 19.65 6.19 -9.92
N SER A 280 19.27 6.70 -11.09
CA SER A 280 19.71 7.99 -11.61
C SER A 280 18.49 8.83 -12.00
N ILE A 281 18.65 10.16 -11.99
CA ILE A 281 17.58 11.12 -12.27
C ILE A 281 17.94 11.95 -13.50
N VAL A 282 16.94 12.19 -14.34
CA VAL A 282 17.00 13.11 -15.47
C VAL A 282 15.89 14.14 -15.29
N VAL A 283 16.22 15.43 -15.38
CA VAL A 283 15.27 16.55 -15.30
C VAL A 283 15.27 17.24 -16.65
N ASP A 284 14.11 17.31 -17.31
CA ASP A 284 13.93 17.89 -18.65
C ASP A 284 14.94 17.38 -19.70
N SER A 285 15.19 16.06 -19.69
CA SER A 285 16.17 15.38 -20.55
C SER A 285 17.65 15.60 -20.20
N GLU A 286 17.95 16.38 -19.15
CA GLU A 286 19.32 16.59 -18.67
C GLU A 286 19.62 15.71 -17.44
N PRO A 287 20.71 14.90 -17.47
CA PRO A 287 21.14 14.13 -16.31
C PRO A 287 21.36 15.03 -15.09
N THR A 288 20.76 14.67 -13.97
CA THR A 288 20.84 15.43 -12.72
C THR A 288 21.69 14.69 -11.71
N GLN A 289 22.68 15.40 -11.15
CA GLN A 289 23.52 14.84 -10.09
C GLN A 289 22.70 14.67 -8.81
N ILE A 290 22.76 13.47 -8.23
CA ILE A 290 22.11 13.14 -6.96
C ILE A 290 23.15 12.71 -5.92
N PRO A 291 22.88 12.85 -4.62
CA PRO A 291 23.86 12.51 -3.57
C PRO A 291 24.26 11.04 -3.55
N THR A 292 23.32 10.14 -3.89
CA THR A 292 23.56 8.71 -4.01
C THR A 292 22.48 8.07 -4.89
N GLY A 293 22.87 7.08 -5.70
CA GLY A 293 21.95 6.19 -6.40
C GLY A 293 21.64 4.91 -5.63
N GLN A 294 22.18 4.76 -4.42
CA GLN A 294 22.00 3.56 -3.58
C GLN A 294 20.69 3.64 -2.79
N PRO A 295 20.03 2.50 -2.52
CA PRO A 295 18.83 2.52 -1.70
C PRO A 295 19.14 2.75 -0.22
N VAL A 296 18.24 3.47 0.43
CA VAL A 296 18.25 3.68 1.88
C VAL A 296 17.92 2.38 2.61
N VAL A 297 17.02 1.56 2.04
CA VAL A 297 16.72 0.22 2.54
C VAL A 297 16.54 -0.79 1.41
N ASP A 298 17.02 -2.03 1.64
CA ASP A 298 16.73 -3.21 0.83
C ASP A 298 15.98 -4.24 1.70
N LEU A 299 14.69 -4.40 1.47
CA LEU A 299 13.82 -5.27 2.27
C LEU A 299 14.15 -6.75 2.07
N TRP A 300 14.71 -7.13 0.92
CA TRP A 300 15.22 -8.48 0.73
C TRP A 300 16.30 -8.75 1.78
N THR A 301 17.33 -7.91 1.80
CA THR A 301 18.44 -8.00 2.76
C THR A 301 17.93 -7.97 4.21
N LEU A 302 17.05 -7.04 4.60
CA LEU A 302 16.51 -7.00 5.97
C LEU A 302 15.78 -8.30 6.35
N SER A 303 14.98 -8.86 5.45
CA SER A 303 14.21 -10.08 5.71
C SER A 303 15.07 -11.33 5.94
N GLN A 304 16.36 -11.30 5.58
CA GLN A 304 17.28 -12.43 5.82
C GLN A 304 17.86 -12.47 7.24
N TYR A 305 17.73 -11.39 8.02
CA TYR A 305 18.30 -11.34 9.36
C TYR A 305 17.27 -11.73 10.43
N PRO A 306 17.63 -12.62 11.36
CA PRO A 306 16.70 -13.12 12.37
C PRO A 306 16.08 -12.07 13.29
N LYS A 307 16.81 -10.99 13.56
CA LYS A 307 16.30 -9.83 14.33
C LYS A 307 15.06 -9.18 13.72
N TRP A 308 14.83 -9.39 12.41
CA TRP A 308 13.68 -8.91 11.68
C TRP A 308 12.55 -9.93 11.58
N TRP A 309 12.63 -11.05 12.32
CA TRP A 309 11.58 -12.06 12.42
C TRP A 309 10.85 -11.97 13.75
N SER A 310 9.54 -12.19 13.71
CA SER A 310 8.67 -12.13 14.86
C SER A 310 8.89 -13.34 15.78
N LEU A 311 8.77 -13.07 17.09
CA LEU A 311 8.81 -14.12 18.12
C LEU A 311 7.74 -15.19 17.88
N GLU A 312 6.63 -14.82 17.27
CA GLU A 312 5.59 -15.77 16.90
C GLU A 312 6.05 -16.75 15.82
N SER A 313 6.59 -16.25 14.71
CA SER A 313 7.13 -17.10 13.64
C SER A 313 8.18 -18.07 14.21
N MET A 314 9.03 -17.58 15.12
CA MET A 314 10.03 -18.40 15.82
C MET A 314 9.41 -19.48 16.74
N ARG A 315 8.36 -19.13 17.49
CA ARG A 315 7.64 -20.07 18.38
C ARG A 315 6.89 -21.14 17.60
N GLN A 316 6.22 -20.78 16.52
CA GLN A 316 5.53 -21.72 15.64
C GLN A 316 6.52 -22.72 15.05
N ALA A 317 7.62 -22.22 14.48
CA ALA A 317 8.68 -23.06 13.94
C ALA A 317 9.28 -24.01 15.00
N LYS A 318 9.50 -23.52 16.23
CA LYS A 318 9.98 -24.34 17.35
C LYS A 318 9.02 -25.43 17.77
N SER A 319 7.73 -25.12 17.90
CA SER A 319 6.72 -26.13 18.22
C SER A 319 6.71 -27.25 17.18
N ALA A 320 6.85 -26.91 15.90
CA ALA A 320 6.85 -27.89 14.83
C ALA A 320 8.11 -28.77 14.83
N ILE A 321 9.30 -28.19 15.00
CA ILE A 321 10.55 -28.96 15.09
C ILE A 321 10.60 -29.80 16.37
N GLY A 322 10.14 -29.27 17.50
CA GLY A 322 10.05 -30.01 18.76
C GLY A 322 9.18 -31.26 18.65
N ASN A 323 8.06 -31.18 17.93
CA ASN A 323 7.18 -32.32 17.68
C ASN A 323 7.84 -33.40 16.79
N VAL A 324 8.67 -33.01 15.81
CA VAL A 324 9.46 -33.97 15.01
C VAL A 324 10.53 -34.66 15.84
N LEU A 325 11.18 -33.93 16.77
CA LEU A 325 12.12 -34.54 17.72
C LEU A 325 11.42 -35.49 18.71
N LEU A 326 10.18 -35.20 19.08
CA LEU A 326 9.33 -36.09 19.89
C LEU A 326 8.89 -37.36 19.14
N ILE A 327 8.88 -37.39 17.80
CA ILE A 327 8.68 -38.63 17.02
C ILE A 327 9.88 -39.59 17.19
N GLY A 328 11.03 -39.12 17.68
CA GLY A 328 12.06 -39.99 18.27
C GLY A 328 11.56 -40.86 19.45
N GLY A 329 10.42 -40.50 20.05
CA GLY A 329 9.68 -41.25 21.07
C GLY A 329 9.00 -42.53 20.56
N LEU A 330 8.88 -42.75 19.24
CA LEU A 330 8.59 -44.08 18.71
C LEU A 330 9.69 -45.09 19.10
N GLY A 331 10.94 -44.61 19.26
CA GLY A 331 12.02 -45.39 19.85
C GLY A 331 11.77 -45.73 21.32
N ALA A 332 11.14 -44.85 22.10
CA ALA A 332 10.80 -45.11 23.50
C ALA A 332 9.65 -46.12 23.65
N ALA A 333 8.65 -46.10 22.76
CA ALA A 333 7.60 -47.13 22.72
C ALA A 333 8.17 -48.51 22.32
N GLN A 334 9.17 -48.53 21.43
CA GLN A 334 9.85 -49.75 20.99
C GLN A 334 10.84 -50.30 22.02
N ILE A 335 11.52 -49.41 22.77
CA ILE A 335 12.33 -49.77 23.95
C ILE A 335 11.43 -50.22 25.10
N GLY A 336 10.28 -49.57 25.32
CA GLY A 336 9.28 -49.95 26.31
C GLY A 336 8.61 -51.30 26.02
N SER A 337 8.37 -51.62 24.74
CA SER A 337 7.86 -52.93 24.33
C SER A 337 8.89 -54.05 24.54
N GLN A 338 10.20 -53.74 24.39
CA GLN A 338 11.28 -54.67 24.73
C GLN A 338 11.45 -54.83 26.25
N ALA A 339 11.16 -53.78 27.03
CA ALA A 339 11.24 -53.77 28.49
C ALA A 339 9.97 -54.29 29.22
N ARG A 340 8.90 -54.69 28.48
CA ARG A 340 7.59 -55.15 29.01
C ARG A 340 6.90 -54.18 29.98
N SER A 341 7.08 -52.87 29.79
CA SER A 341 6.34 -51.86 30.58
C SER A 341 5.12 -51.38 29.80
N GLU A 342 3.92 -51.80 30.21
CA GLU A 342 2.66 -51.32 29.60
C GLU A 342 2.50 -49.81 29.76
N GLU A 343 2.87 -49.23 30.91
CA GLU A 343 2.84 -47.78 31.14
C GLU A 343 3.72 -47.01 30.13
N ALA A 344 4.92 -47.51 29.82
CA ALA A 344 5.81 -46.87 28.84
C ALA A 344 5.24 -46.94 27.41
N VAL A 345 4.55 -48.03 27.06
CA VAL A 345 3.88 -48.18 25.76
C VAL A 345 2.67 -47.25 25.66
N TYR A 346 1.83 -47.16 26.69
CA TYR A 346 0.70 -46.24 26.72
C TYR A 346 1.15 -44.77 26.75
N ALA A 347 2.20 -44.43 27.50
CA ALA A 347 2.78 -43.09 27.50
C ALA A 347 3.37 -42.74 26.12
N GLY A 348 4.04 -43.68 25.46
CA GLY A 348 4.57 -43.49 24.10
C GLY A 348 3.48 -43.33 23.05
N LEU A 349 2.40 -44.10 23.12
CA LEU A 349 1.25 -43.98 22.23
C LEU A 349 0.45 -42.69 22.49
N ALA A 350 0.26 -42.30 23.75
CA ALA A 350 -0.38 -41.04 24.12
C ALA A 350 0.45 -39.84 23.64
N ALA A 351 1.79 -39.90 23.78
CA ALA A 351 2.70 -38.88 23.25
C ALA A 351 2.67 -38.83 21.71
N ALA A 352 2.59 -39.98 21.03
CA ALA A 352 2.45 -40.05 19.58
C ALA A 352 1.10 -39.51 19.10
N ALA A 353 0.00 -39.82 19.80
CA ALA A 353 -1.33 -39.30 19.51
C ALA A 353 -1.42 -37.79 19.75
N LEU A 354 -0.85 -37.29 20.86
CA LEU A 354 -0.72 -35.85 21.12
C LEU A 354 0.16 -35.17 20.06
N GLY A 355 1.29 -35.77 19.68
CA GLY A 355 2.14 -35.28 18.60
C GLY A 355 1.41 -35.23 17.25
N ALA A 356 0.59 -36.23 16.93
CA ALA A 356 -0.25 -36.28 15.73
C ALA A 356 -1.42 -35.27 15.77
N LEU A 357 -2.01 -35.02 16.93
CA LEU A 357 -3.05 -33.98 17.11
C LEU A 357 -2.45 -32.58 16.99
N MET A 358 -1.26 -32.35 17.54
CA MET A 358 -0.53 -31.08 17.38
C MET A 358 -0.01 -30.88 15.94
N LYS A 359 0.21 -31.95 15.17
CA LYS A 359 0.58 -31.91 13.75
C LYS A 359 -0.47 -31.17 12.90
N ALA A 360 -1.76 -31.26 13.24
CA ALA A 360 -2.88 -30.72 12.46
C ALA A 360 -2.97 -29.17 12.42
N GLY A 361 -2.15 -28.44 13.19
CA GLY A 361 -2.13 -26.97 13.22
C GLY A 361 -0.75 -26.33 12.98
N SER A 362 0.22 -27.08 12.45
CA SER A 362 1.64 -26.68 12.41
C SER A 362 2.08 -25.89 11.18
N ALA A 363 1.20 -25.65 10.21
CA ALA A 363 1.55 -24.91 9.00
C ALA A 363 1.92 -23.46 9.33
N ALA A 364 3.03 -22.98 8.79
CA ALA A 364 3.51 -21.64 9.08
C ALA A 364 2.60 -20.56 8.47
N ASP A 365 2.43 -19.44 9.19
CA ASP A 365 1.71 -18.28 8.66
C ASP A 365 2.50 -17.63 7.51
N THR A 366 2.02 -17.83 6.29
CA THR A 366 2.61 -17.27 5.06
C THR A 366 1.99 -15.94 4.63
N ARG A 367 1.04 -15.41 5.40
CA ARG A 367 0.49 -14.07 5.15
C ARG A 367 1.62 -13.04 5.28
N HIS A 368 1.72 -12.16 4.29
CA HIS A 368 2.69 -11.08 4.22
C HIS A 368 2.15 -9.93 3.35
N LEU A 369 2.73 -8.75 3.51
CA LEU A 369 2.42 -7.55 2.73
C LEU A 369 3.10 -7.62 1.36
N ALA A 370 2.48 -8.37 0.45
CA ALA A 370 3.04 -8.62 -0.89
C ALA A 370 3.26 -7.35 -1.76
N MET A 371 2.68 -6.19 -1.40
CA MET A 371 2.81 -4.94 -2.15
C MET A 371 4.07 -4.12 -1.81
N LEU A 372 4.87 -4.57 -0.83
CA LEU A 372 6.10 -3.90 -0.42
C LEU A 372 7.11 -3.78 -1.57
N PRO A 373 7.94 -2.73 -1.62
CA PRO A 373 9.04 -2.61 -2.56
C PRO A 373 10.15 -3.59 -2.23
N ARG A 374 11.08 -3.79 -3.17
CA ARG A 374 12.38 -4.34 -2.83
C ARG A 374 13.22 -3.28 -2.11
N CYS A 375 13.28 -2.09 -2.72
CA CYS A 375 14.18 -1.02 -2.31
C CYS A 375 13.43 0.32 -2.21
N THR A 376 13.82 1.17 -1.27
CA THR A 376 13.36 2.55 -1.19
C THR A 376 14.55 3.50 -1.28
N TYR A 377 14.41 4.56 -2.08
CA TYR A 377 15.39 5.63 -2.27
C TYR A 377 14.81 6.95 -1.80
N ILE A 378 15.69 7.81 -1.28
CA ILE A 378 15.36 9.18 -0.90
C ILE A 378 16.27 10.10 -1.71
N VAL A 379 15.68 10.97 -2.53
CA VAL A 379 16.42 11.79 -3.49
C VAL A 379 16.03 13.27 -3.31
N PRO A 380 16.83 14.06 -2.60
CA PRO A 380 16.66 15.51 -2.54
C PRO A 380 17.10 16.14 -3.86
N LEU A 381 16.29 17.08 -4.37
CA LEU A 381 16.53 17.81 -5.62
C LEU A 381 16.33 19.32 -5.43
N ARG A 382 16.89 20.08 -6.37
CA ARG A 382 16.62 21.51 -6.56
C ARG A 382 16.03 21.70 -7.95
N LEU A 383 14.71 21.74 -8.05
CA LEU A 383 14.02 21.95 -9.31
C LEU A 383 13.83 23.45 -9.60
N GLY A 384 13.68 24.29 -8.58
CA GLY A 384 13.36 25.70 -8.75
C GLY A 384 11.88 25.96 -9.06
N ALA A 385 11.53 27.21 -9.40
CA ALA A 385 10.13 27.64 -9.44
C ALA A 385 9.29 27.08 -10.61
N ALA A 386 9.93 26.51 -11.64
CA ALA A 386 9.23 25.96 -12.79
C ALA A 386 8.74 24.52 -12.49
N ALA A 387 7.79 24.05 -13.31
CA ALA A 387 7.40 22.65 -13.33
C ALA A 387 8.31 21.88 -14.30
N HIS A 388 8.71 20.67 -13.91
CA HIS A 388 9.71 19.89 -14.64
C HIS A 388 9.24 18.47 -14.92
N ASN A 389 9.73 17.90 -16.02
CA ASN A 389 9.63 16.47 -16.29
C ASN A 389 10.77 15.75 -15.60
N VAL A 390 10.45 14.84 -14.69
CA VAL A 390 11.43 14.08 -13.92
C VAL A 390 11.35 12.61 -14.32
N THR A 391 12.44 12.11 -14.90
CA THR A 391 12.60 10.70 -15.25
C THR A 391 13.50 10.00 -14.24
N VAL A 392 12.99 8.92 -13.66
CA VAL A 392 13.75 7.99 -12.82
C VAL A 392 14.24 6.84 -13.69
N LEU A 393 15.53 6.57 -13.66
CA LEU A 393 16.18 5.47 -14.36
C LEU A 393 16.70 4.46 -13.34
N PHE A 394 16.50 3.17 -13.60
CA PHE A 394 17.06 2.09 -12.79
C PHE A 394 18.17 1.38 -13.56
N ASP A 395 19.35 1.23 -12.95
CA ASP A 395 20.53 0.62 -13.57
C ASP A 395 20.96 1.27 -14.90
N ASN A 396 20.56 2.54 -15.12
CA ASN A 396 20.65 3.23 -16.40
C ASN A 396 20.03 2.43 -17.58
N ASP A 397 19.09 1.53 -17.31
CA ASP A 397 18.35 0.79 -18.33
C ASP A 397 17.20 1.64 -18.84
N PRO A 398 17.22 2.10 -20.11
CA PRO A 398 16.16 2.93 -20.67
C PRO A 398 14.79 2.25 -20.66
N LYS A 399 14.73 0.91 -20.61
CA LYS A 399 13.46 0.16 -20.55
C LYS A 399 12.84 0.13 -19.15
N SER A 400 13.61 0.51 -18.14
CA SER A 400 13.16 0.61 -16.75
C SER A 400 12.79 2.04 -16.35
N ASN A 401 12.77 2.98 -17.31
CA ASN A 401 12.52 4.37 -17.00
C ASN A 401 11.07 4.64 -16.64
N ALA A 402 10.87 5.68 -15.84
CA ALA A 402 9.56 6.20 -15.51
C ALA A 402 9.62 7.72 -15.44
N THR A 403 8.81 8.40 -16.25
CA THR A 403 8.71 9.86 -16.27
C THR A 403 7.45 10.32 -15.60
N TRP A 404 7.61 11.25 -14.66
CA TRP A 404 6.53 12.04 -14.07
C TRP A 404 6.64 13.46 -14.59
N HIS A 405 5.50 14.01 -14.99
CA HIS A 405 5.44 15.27 -15.69
C HIS A 405 4.96 16.39 -14.77
N ASP A 406 5.37 17.61 -15.10
CA ASP A 406 4.93 18.84 -14.43
C ASP A 406 5.14 18.80 -12.91
N LEU A 407 6.24 18.19 -12.44
CA LEU A 407 6.61 18.21 -11.03
C LEU A 407 7.09 19.62 -10.67
N ALA A 408 6.32 20.29 -9.80
CA ALA A 408 6.65 21.62 -9.30
C ALA A 408 7.44 21.51 -7.98
N ALA A 409 8.41 22.38 -7.79
CA ALA A 409 9.12 22.46 -6.52
C ALA A 409 8.26 23.07 -5.40
N GLY A 410 8.67 22.82 -4.16
CA GLY A 410 8.31 23.64 -3.02
C GLY A 410 9.24 24.84 -2.88
N ALA A 411 9.36 25.36 -1.66
CA ALA A 411 10.39 26.33 -1.31
C ALA A 411 11.54 25.63 -0.57
N THR A 412 12.74 26.18 -0.59
CA THR A 412 13.81 25.70 0.30
C THR A 412 13.37 25.84 1.76
N GLY A 413 13.50 24.76 2.54
CA GLY A 413 12.98 24.69 3.91
C GLY A 413 11.49 24.38 4.03
N ASN A 414 10.75 24.33 2.91
CA ASN A 414 9.41 23.77 2.80
C ASN A 414 9.27 23.02 1.46
N PRO A 415 10.04 21.94 1.27
CA PRO A 415 10.15 21.26 0.00
C PRO A 415 8.85 20.53 -0.33
N ARG A 416 8.58 20.34 -1.62
CA ARG A 416 7.50 19.47 -2.06
C ARG A 416 7.99 18.02 -2.09
N VAL A 417 7.20 17.12 -1.52
CA VAL A 417 7.55 15.69 -1.45
C VAL A 417 6.69 14.90 -2.41
N TYR A 418 7.33 14.05 -3.20
CA TYR A 418 6.66 13.16 -4.15
C TYR A 418 6.93 11.71 -3.79
N TYR A 419 5.86 10.92 -3.65
CA TYR A 419 5.96 9.47 -3.51
C TYR A 419 5.78 8.80 -4.89
N LEU A 420 6.83 8.14 -5.36
CA LEU A 420 6.91 7.53 -6.67
C LEU A 420 7.00 6.01 -6.51
N ARG A 421 6.00 5.27 -6.99
CA ARG A 421 6.04 3.81 -7.03
C ARG A 421 6.47 3.33 -8.41
N HIS A 422 7.57 2.58 -8.46
CA HIS A 422 8.06 1.93 -9.66
C HIS A 422 8.23 0.41 -9.45
N HIS A 423 7.90 -0.38 -10.45
CA HIS A 423 8.16 -1.82 -10.45
C HIS A 423 8.21 -2.34 -11.88
N ASP A 424 9.10 -3.30 -12.13
CA ASP A 424 9.15 -4.03 -13.39
C ASP A 424 7.97 -5.03 -13.41
N ALA A 425 6.92 -4.72 -14.16
CA ALA A 425 5.72 -5.55 -14.29
C ALA A 425 5.92 -6.70 -15.31
N GLY A 426 7.08 -7.39 -15.21
CA GLY A 426 7.37 -8.57 -16.03
C GLY A 426 7.62 -8.19 -17.49
N GLY A 427 8.37 -7.11 -17.71
CA GLY A 427 8.62 -6.55 -19.03
C GLY A 427 7.52 -5.59 -19.53
N ARG A 428 6.41 -5.44 -18.80
CA ARG A 428 5.53 -4.28 -18.96
C ARG A 428 6.13 -3.13 -18.16
N GLY A 429 6.82 -2.23 -18.85
CA GLY A 429 7.27 -0.98 -18.25
C GLY A 429 6.08 -0.13 -17.80
N MET A 430 6.37 0.99 -17.12
CA MET A 430 5.36 1.98 -16.82
C MET A 430 4.63 2.40 -18.11
N PRO A 431 3.31 2.64 -18.09
CA PRO A 431 2.63 3.15 -19.27
C PRO A 431 3.32 4.43 -19.76
N PRO A 432 3.63 4.56 -21.06
CA PRO A 432 4.20 5.79 -21.58
C PRO A 432 3.13 6.88 -21.57
N TRP A 433 3.18 7.77 -20.58
CA TRP A 433 2.26 8.90 -20.48
C TRP A 433 2.66 9.98 -21.51
N PRO A 434 1.72 10.52 -22.30
CA PRO A 434 1.98 11.69 -23.14
C PRO A 434 2.46 12.90 -22.33
N ALA A 435 3.41 13.67 -22.87
CA ALA A 435 3.96 14.85 -22.19
C ALA A 435 2.96 16.00 -22.04
N ASP A 436 1.95 16.09 -22.90
CA ASP A 436 0.87 17.07 -22.76
C ASP A 436 -0.34 16.44 -22.05
N PRO A 437 -0.90 17.07 -21.00
CA PRO A 437 -2.13 16.61 -20.40
C PRO A 437 -3.27 16.69 -21.43
N LEU A 438 -4.11 15.67 -21.53
CA LEU A 438 -5.32 15.66 -22.35
C LEU A 438 -6.52 16.33 -21.65
N TYR A 439 -6.57 16.24 -20.32
CA TYR A 439 -7.67 16.73 -19.48
C TYR A 439 -7.20 17.83 -18.53
N SER A 440 -8.04 18.84 -18.33
CA SER A 440 -7.79 19.91 -17.35
C SER A 440 -8.30 19.46 -15.97
N VAL A 441 -7.56 19.77 -14.90
CA VAL A 441 -7.94 19.38 -13.52
C VAL A 441 -7.87 20.54 -12.53
N SER A 442 -7.58 21.75 -13.02
CA SER A 442 -7.62 22.99 -12.26
C SER A 442 -8.02 24.15 -13.18
N VAL A 443 -8.39 25.28 -12.58
CA VAL A 443 -8.74 26.50 -13.32
C VAL A 443 -7.53 27.01 -14.12
N GLU A 444 -6.32 26.92 -13.55
CA GLU A 444 -5.07 27.33 -14.18
C GLU A 444 -4.71 26.42 -15.36
N ALA A 445 -5.08 25.15 -15.31
CA ALA A 445 -4.86 24.18 -16.37
C ALA A 445 -5.97 24.18 -17.44
N TYR A 446 -6.98 25.06 -17.32
CA TYR A 446 -8.10 25.12 -18.25
C TYR A 446 -7.66 25.43 -19.68
N LYS A 447 -8.22 24.70 -20.64
CA LYS A 447 -8.00 24.91 -22.07
C LYS A 447 -9.17 25.67 -22.68
N ALA A 448 -8.88 26.80 -23.32
CA ALA A 448 -9.90 27.66 -23.92
C ALA A 448 -10.86 26.88 -24.85
N GLY A 449 -12.16 27.04 -24.61
CA GLY A 449 -13.22 26.36 -25.37
C GLY A 449 -13.56 24.95 -24.88
N ASP A 450 -12.82 24.42 -23.90
CA ASP A 450 -13.17 23.15 -23.26
C ASP A 450 -14.36 23.32 -22.30
N ARG A 451 -15.05 22.23 -21.99
CA ARG A 451 -16.26 22.19 -21.16
C ARG A 451 -16.17 21.05 -20.14
N PRO A 452 -17.06 21.03 -19.12
CA PRO A 452 -17.11 19.95 -18.16
C PRO A 452 -17.19 18.56 -18.82
N TYR A 453 -16.43 17.60 -18.30
CA TYR A 453 -16.40 16.23 -18.81
C TYR A 453 -17.78 15.57 -18.85
N VAL A 454 -18.62 15.84 -17.85
CA VAL A 454 -20.01 15.33 -17.80
C VAL A 454 -20.89 15.88 -18.94
N LEU A 455 -20.51 17.00 -19.53
CA LEU A 455 -21.14 17.61 -20.71
C LEU A 455 -20.41 17.25 -22.01
N GLY A 456 -19.52 16.25 -21.98
CA GLY A 456 -18.77 15.76 -23.13
C GLY A 456 -17.58 16.63 -23.52
N GLY A 457 -16.96 17.35 -22.57
CA GLY A 457 -15.64 17.99 -22.75
C GLY A 457 -14.51 17.19 -22.11
N LYS A 458 -13.39 17.86 -21.82
CA LYS A 458 -12.19 17.29 -21.19
C LYS A 458 -11.79 18.01 -19.90
N ASP A 459 -12.66 18.86 -19.35
CA ASP A 459 -12.40 19.50 -18.08
C ASP A 459 -12.94 18.66 -16.91
N LEU A 460 -12.04 18.27 -16.02
CA LEU A 460 -12.26 17.50 -14.81
C LEU A 460 -12.13 18.36 -13.54
N THR A 461 -12.07 19.69 -13.69
CA THR A 461 -12.01 20.62 -12.55
C THR A 461 -13.35 20.59 -11.79
N PRO A 462 -13.33 20.45 -10.44
CA PRO A 462 -14.54 20.60 -9.63
C PRO A 462 -15.21 21.97 -9.83
N PRO A 463 -16.55 22.04 -9.92
CA PRO A 463 -17.27 23.29 -10.11
C PRO A 463 -16.94 24.33 -9.03
N SER A 464 -16.64 25.55 -9.45
CA SER A 464 -16.37 26.69 -8.57
C SER A 464 -16.74 27.99 -9.26
N GLN A 465 -16.86 29.08 -8.49
CA GLN A 465 -17.15 30.39 -9.05
C GLN A 465 -16.06 30.85 -10.04
N ALA A 466 -14.79 30.59 -9.73
CA ALA A 466 -13.65 30.92 -10.58
C ALA A 466 -13.69 30.13 -11.90
N LEU A 467 -14.04 28.83 -11.84
CA LEU A 467 -14.18 28.01 -13.03
C LEU A 467 -15.34 28.51 -13.92
N MET A 468 -16.48 28.87 -13.32
CA MET A 468 -17.61 29.42 -14.09
C MET A 468 -17.28 30.74 -14.78
N GLN A 469 -16.55 31.64 -14.10
CA GLN A 469 -16.04 32.88 -14.71
C GLN A 469 -15.12 32.57 -15.90
N THR A 470 -14.27 31.55 -15.77
CA THR A 470 -13.37 31.10 -16.84
C THR A 470 -14.16 30.58 -18.04
N TYR A 471 -15.19 29.74 -17.81
CA TYR A 471 -16.08 29.30 -18.87
C TYR A 471 -16.81 30.46 -19.55
N HIS A 472 -17.42 31.36 -18.77
CA HIS A 472 -18.16 32.51 -19.31
C HIS A 472 -17.26 33.42 -20.15
N ALA A 473 -16.04 33.70 -19.68
CA ALA A 473 -15.06 34.47 -20.42
C ALA A 473 -14.65 33.80 -21.74
N ALA A 474 -14.60 32.46 -21.76
CA ALA A 474 -14.33 31.66 -22.96
C ALA A 474 -15.55 31.47 -23.87
N GLY A 475 -16.72 32.04 -23.54
CA GLY A 475 -17.97 31.80 -24.25
C GLY A 475 -18.53 30.38 -24.08
N VAL A 476 -17.98 29.61 -23.13
CA VAL A 476 -18.45 28.28 -22.75
C VAL A 476 -19.50 28.43 -21.65
N LEU A 477 -20.64 27.76 -21.80
CA LEU A 477 -21.73 27.81 -20.83
C LEU A 477 -22.18 29.25 -20.37
N PRO A 478 -22.21 30.31 -21.23
CA PRO A 478 -22.58 31.69 -20.84
C PRO A 478 -23.87 31.89 -20.04
N GLN A 479 -24.87 31.00 -20.12
CA GLN A 479 -26.11 31.14 -19.32
C GLN A 479 -26.23 30.14 -18.17
N MET A 480 -25.24 29.25 -18.00
CA MET A 480 -25.26 28.30 -16.88
C MET A 480 -24.66 28.97 -15.65
N SER A 481 -25.39 28.97 -14.54
CA SER A 481 -24.85 29.39 -13.25
C SER A 481 -24.06 28.25 -12.58
N LEU A 482 -23.28 28.58 -11.55
CA LEU A 482 -22.64 27.57 -10.70
C LEU A 482 -23.68 26.61 -10.09
N ASP A 483 -24.81 27.14 -9.63
CA ASP A 483 -25.89 26.34 -9.05
C ASP A 483 -26.49 25.36 -10.07
N ASP A 484 -26.61 25.75 -11.33
CA ASP A 484 -27.11 24.87 -12.38
C ASP A 484 -26.14 23.74 -12.69
N LEU A 485 -24.83 24.04 -12.77
CA LEU A 485 -23.81 23.00 -12.95
C LEU A 485 -23.78 22.05 -11.73
N MET A 486 -23.87 22.59 -10.53
CA MET A 486 -23.96 21.80 -9.30
C MET A 486 -25.21 20.93 -9.26
N LYS A 487 -26.37 21.41 -9.74
CA LYS A 487 -27.59 20.59 -9.88
C LYS A 487 -27.37 19.42 -10.83
N VAL A 488 -26.67 19.61 -11.95
CA VAL A 488 -26.32 18.51 -12.86
C VAL A 488 -25.45 17.47 -12.15
N TYR A 489 -24.41 17.91 -11.46
CA TYR A 489 -23.48 17.00 -10.77
C TYR A 489 -24.20 16.22 -9.66
N ASN A 490 -25.04 16.90 -8.88
CA ASN A 490 -25.86 16.28 -7.85
C ASN A 490 -26.86 15.27 -8.43
N ALA A 491 -27.49 15.59 -9.57
CA ALA A 491 -28.41 14.67 -10.24
C ALA A 491 -27.70 13.42 -10.78
N GLU A 492 -26.44 13.55 -11.19
CA GLU A 492 -25.56 12.44 -11.56
C GLU A 492 -25.01 11.66 -10.34
N GLY A 493 -25.25 12.15 -9.13
CA GLY A 493 -24.71 11.59 -7.89
C GLY A 493 -23.21 11.76 -7.75
N ILE A 494 -22.62 12.78 -8.39
CA ILE A 494 -21.17 13.03 -8.36
C ILE A 494 -20.78 13.67 -7.02
N VAL A 495 -19.68 13.19 -6.45
CA VAL A 495 -19.09 13.67 -5.18
C VAL A 495 -17.64 14.11 -5.38
N TYR A 496 -17.13 15.00 -4.54
CA TYR A 496 -15.80 15.63 -4.73
C TYR A 496 -14.68 15.05 -3.87
N ARG A 497 -14.96 14.02 -3.07
CA ARG A 497 -13.98 13.29 -2.25
C ARG A 497 -14.31 11.81 -2.27
N THR A 498 -13.29 10.97 -2.19
CA THR A 498 -13.48 9.52 -2.15
C THR A 498 -14.02 9.07 -0.79
N GLY A 499 -14.89 8.06 -0.84
CA GLY A 499 -15.50 7.48 0.34
C GLY A 499 -16.90 8.00 0.65
N PRO A 500 -17.52 7.44 1.68
CA PRO A 500 -18.90 7.76 2.03
C PRO A 500 -18.98 9.20 2.51
N GLN A 501 -19.92 9.97 1.98
CA GLN A 501 -20.19 11.35 2.42
C GLN A 501 -21.59 11.43 3.02
N GLY A 502 -21.76 12.24 4.07
CA GLY A 502 -23.07 12.47 4.68
C GLY A 502 -23.70 11.18 5.23
N ARG A 503 -24.96 10.91 4.89
CA ARG A 503 -25.74 9.77 5.43
C ARG A 503 -25.24 8.40 4.98
N ASP A 504 -24.54 8.30 3.84
CA ASP A 504 -24.02 7.03 3.33
C ASP A 504 -22.86 6.49 4.20
N ALA A 505 -22.14 7.39 4.89
CA ALA A 505 -21.18 7.02 5.92
C ALA A 505 -21.83 6.33 7.12
N ALA A 506 -23.05 6.76 7.48
CA ALA A 506 -23.81 6.21 8.59
C ALA A 506 -24.44 4.85 8.26
N ALA A 507 -24.72 4.58 6.97
CA ALA A 507 -25.30 3.31 6.50
C ALA A 507 -24.25 2.20 6.30
N GLY A 508 -22.95 2.49 6.45
CA GLY A 508 -21.88 1.51 6.27
C GLY A 508 -21.74 0.98 4.84
N GLY A 509 -22.32 1.67 3.85
CA GLY A 509 -22.32 1.23 2.45
C GLY A 509 -20.96 1.43 1.78
N LEU A 510 -20.36 0.34 1.28
CA LEU A 510 -19.20 0.38 0.39
C LEU A 510 -19.67 0.45 -1.07
N ASP A 511 -20.33 1.54 -1.44
CA ASP A 511 -20.70 1.74 -2.84
C ASP A 511 -19.42 1.97 -3.67
N PRO A 512 -19.03 1.04 -4.57
CA PRO A 512 -17.76 1.11 -5.28
C PRO A 512 -17.67 2.34 -6.19
N ASP A 513 -18.80 2.89 -6.65
CA ASP A 513 -18.80 4.08 -7.49
C ASP A 513 -18.35 5.33 -6.72
N LEU A 514 -18.52 5.37 -5.39
CA LEU A 514 -18.04 6.46 -4.52
C LEU A 514 -16.53 6.39 -4.23
N TYR A 515 -15.81 5.47 -4.85
CA TYR A 515 -14.35 5.37 -4.77
C TYR A 515 -13.67 5.38 -6.14
N ARG A 516 -14.45 5.41 -7.22
CA ARG A 516 -13.94 5.45 -8.59
C ARG A 516 -14.10 6.85 -9.17
N HIS A 517 -13.08 7.27 -9.91
CA HIS A 517 -13.15 8.53 -10.63
C HIS A 517 -14.21 8.49 -11.74
N ILE A 518 -14.84 9.62 -12.08
CA ILE A 518 -15.88 9.67 -13.13
C ILE A 518 -15.36 9.22 -14.50
N THR A 519 -14.07 9.40 -14.79
CA THR A 519 -13.44 8.92 -16.04
C THR A 519 -13.29 7.40 -16.08
N ALA A 520 -13.32 6.75 -14.92
CA ALA A 520 -13.29 5.29 -14.76
C ALA A 520 -14.70 4.72 -14.51
N GLY A 521 -15.75 5.46 -14.86
CA GLY A 521 -17.14 5.05 -14.69
C GLY A 521 -17.68 5.15 -13.26
N GLY A 522 -16.93 5.74 -12.33
CA GLY A 522 -17.40 6.01 -10.97
C GLY A 522 -18.22 7.30 -10.84
N ARG A 523 -18.32 7.80 -9.61
CA ARG A 523 -19.04 9.03 -9.24
C ARG A 523 -18.16 10.05 -8.52
N VAL A 524 -16.86 9.80 -8.36
CA VAL A 524 -15.99 10.75 -7.68
C VAL A 524 -15.30 11.66 -8.69
N LEU A 525 -15.44 12.98 -8.54
CA LEU A 525 -14.60 13.97 -9.18
C LEU A 525 -13.58 14.48 -8.16
N TYR A 526 -12.57 13.66 -7.89
CA TYR A 526 -11.39 14.06 -7.12
C TYR A 526 -10.19 14.08 -8.07
N VAL A 527 -9.29 15.03 -7.84
CA VAL A 527 -8.03 15.09 -8.57
C VAL A 527 -7.00 14.37 -7.72
N PRO A 528 -6.41 13.25 -8.17
CA PRO A 528 -5.31 12.63 -7.44
C PRO A 528 -4.17 13.62 -7.25
N TYR A 529 -3.34 13.39 -6.23
CA TYR A 529 -2.22 14.28 -5.98
C TYR A 529 -1.28 14.38 -7.20
N PRO A 530 -0.86 15.58 -7.65
CA PRO A 530 0.07 15.72 -8.78
C PRO A 530 1.37 14.93 -8.58
N GLY A 531 1.93 14.37 -9.64
CA GLY A 531 3.13 13.52 -9.57
C GLY A 531 2.87 12.09 -9.10
N THR A 532 1.61 11.62 -9.10
CA THR A 532 1.27 10.22 -8.87
C THR A 532 0.77 9.54 -10.14
N HIS A 533 0.71 8.20 -10.14
CA HIS A 533 0.19 7.45 -11.29
C HIS A 533 -1.27 7.74 -11.58
N GLY A 534 -2.10 7.95 -10.56
CA GLY A 534 -3.50 8.29 -10.78
C GLY A 534 -3.65 9.66 -11.42
N TYR A 535 -2.79 10.63 -11.09
CA TYR A 535 -2.78 11.93 -11.75
C TYR A 535 -2.44 11.81 -13.23
N GLU A 536 -1.36 11.10 -13.57
CA GLU A 536 -0.95 10.87 -14.96
C GLU A 536 -2.03 10.11 -15.74
N ARG A 537 -2.59 9.07 -15.14
CA ARG A 537 -3.66 8.27 -15.73
C ARG A 537 -4.93 9.09 -15.97
N ILE A 538 -5.31 10.00 -15.08
CA ILE A 538 -6.55 10.77 -15.29
C ILE A 538 -6.32 11.91 -16.28
N THR A 539 -5.14 12.53 -16.26
CA THR A 539 -4.88 13.73 -17.07
C THR A 539 -4.36 13.42 -18.46
N ARG A 540 -3.63 12.32 -18.69
CA ARG A 540 -2.84 12.13 -19.93
C ARG A 540 -3.30 11.02 -20.86
N ILE A 541 -4.15 10.08 -20.42
CA ILE A 541 -4.70 9.05 -21.32
C ILE A 541 -6.13 9.36 -21.73
N PRO A 542 -6.54 9.01 -22.97
CA PRO A 542 -7.93 9.15 -23.40
C PRO A 542 -8.88 8.32 -22.54
N HIS A 543 -10.01 8.91 -22.16
CA HIS A 543 -11.11 8.26 -21.45
C HIS A 543 -12.35 8.13 -22.35
N ALA A 544 -13.16 7.11 -22.09
CA ALA A 544 -14.44 6.93 -22.77
C ALA A 544 -15.39 8.10 -22.45
N PRO A 545 -16.19 8.62 -23.40
CA PRO A 545 -17.12 9.71 -23.13
C PRO A 545 -18.00 9.45 -21.90
N TYR A 546 -18.30 10.51 -21.14
CA TYR A 546 -19.19 10.39 -19.98
C TYR A 546 -20.55 9.84 -20.40
N SER A 547 -21.07 8.87 -19.63
CA SER A 547 -22.37 8.24 -19.88
C SER A 547 -23.41 8.75 -18.87
N PRO A 548 -24.40 9.56 -19.30
CA PRO A 548 -25.39 10.16 -18.40
C PRO A 548 -26.21 9.16 -17.59
N ARG A 549 -26.27 9.38 -16.27
CA ARG A 549 -27.03 8.56 -15.32
C ARG A 549 -28.42 9.14 -15.04
N SER A 550 -28.57 10.46 -15.08
CA SER A 550 -29.82 11.17 -14.81
C SER A 550 -30.59 11.55 -16.09
N ASP A 551 -31.91 11.65 -15.98
CA ASP A 551 -32.74 12.19 -17.06
C ASP A 551 -32.48 13.67 -17.31
N LEU A 552 -32.09 14.42 -16.27
CA LEU A 552 -31.71 15.83 -16.39
C LEU A 552 -30.56 16.01 -17.39
N LEU A 553 -29.46 15.28 -17.20
CA LEU A 553 -28.31 15.39 -18.08
C LEU A 553 -28.62 14.84 -19.48
N ARG A 554 -29.34 13.72 -19.59
CA ARG A 554 -29.79 13.21 -20.90
C ARG A 554 -30.62 14.24 -21.66
N HIS A 555 -31.55 14.89 -20.97
CA HIS A 555 -32.37 15.95 -21.56
C HIS A 555 -31.50 17.13 -21.98
N MET A 556 -30.58 17.60 -21.13
CA MET A 556 -29.67 18.69 -21.48
C MET A 556 -28.80 18.38 -22.69
N MET A 557 -28.31 17.14 -22.83
CA MET A 557 -27.50 16.73 -23.99
C MET A 557 -28.33 16.56 -25.27
N ASN A 558 -29.59 16.14 -25.16
CA ASN A 558 -30.49 15.90 -26.30
C ASN A 558 -31.16 17.18 -26.81
N THR A 559 -31.53 18.08 -25.90
CA THR A 559 -32.03 19.39 -26.25
C THR A 559 -30.87 20.14 -26.88
N SER A 560 -31.10 20.80 -28.02
CA SER A 560 -30.06 21.59 -28.70
C SER A 560 -29.45 22.68 -27.80
N ALA A 561 -29.88 22.86 -26.54
CA ALA A 561 -29.24 23.68 -25.52
C ALA A 561 -27.72 23.45 -25.33
N VAL A 562 -27.14 22.32 -25.74
CA VAL A 562 -25.67 22.17 -25.83
C VAL A 562 -25.13 22.50 -27.24
N ASN A 563 -25.95 22.41 -28.29
CA ASN A 563 -25.59 22.65 -29.69
C ASN A 563 -25.86 24.09 -30.19
N THR A 564 -26.83 24.85 -29.65
CA THR A 564 -26.96 26.31 -29.82
C THR A 564 -25.87 27.09 -29.10
N TYR A 565 -25.10 26.41 -28.23
CA TYR A 565 -23.85 26.92 -27.68
C TYR A 565 -22.62 26.66 -28.58
N ASN A 566 -22.72 25.75 -29.55
CA ASN A 566 -21.60 25.36 -30.44
C ASN A 566 -21.54 26.17 -31.73
N SER A 567 -22.59 26.92 -32.10
CA SER A 567 -22.70 27.56 -33.41
C SER A 567 -22.21 29.02 -33.48
N SER A 568 -21.75 29.63 -32.40
CA SER A 568 -21.26 31.03 -32.38
C SER A 568 -19.75 31.21 -32.54
N THR A 569 -18.94 30.14 -32.62
CA THR A 569 -17.47 30.22 -32.72
C THR A 569 -16.88 29.60 -33.99
N ARG A 570 -17.71 29.14 -34.94
CA ARG A 570 -17.28 28.72 -36.28
C ARG A 570 -17.94 29.55 -37.38
N SER A 571 -17.70 30.86 -37.38
CA SER A 571 -17.95 31.68 -38.56
C SER A 571 -17.13 32.96 -38.54
N THR A 572 -15.87 32.92 -38.98
CA THR A 572 -15.32 33.68 -40.13
C THR A 572 -13.82 33.37 -40.32
N PRO A 573 -13.30 33.45 -41.56
CA PRO A 573 -11.97 32.99 -41.96
C PRO A 573 -10.81 33.83 -41.43
#